data_AF-A0AAP9VZX5-F1
#
_entry.id   AF-A0AAP9VZX5-F1
#
_cell.length_a   1.000
_cell.length_b   1.000
_cell.length_c   1.000
_cell.angle_alpha   90.00
_cell.angle_beta   90.00
_cell.angle_gamma   90.00
#
_symmetry.space_group_name_H-M   'P 1'
#
loop_
_entity.id
_entity.type
_entity.pdbx_description
1 polymer ?
#
loop_
_entity_poly.entity_id
_entity_poly.type
_entity_poly.pdbx_seq_one_letter_code
_entity_poly.pdbx_strand_id
1 'polypeptide(L)'
;MDMKFSPTKGQFYPDDFGYRKNDIPDDVIDVFEEDFTAAMARQPGDLLSVKDGRVVVLPAPEVDLIERSAALERFWRSQRLLLTDAAVIRHRDEQEEGGQTTLSMEQYIQLQSFRRALRDWPESGDFPLIDHRPSAPDWLADQLQ
;
A
#
# COMPACT_ATOMS: atom_id res chain seq x y z
N MET A 1 5.01 24.87 30.44
CA MET A 1 3.82 24.00 30.27
C MET A 1 4.16 22.60 30.77
N ASP A 2 3.35 21.97 31.63
CA ASP A 2 3.62 20.60 32.10
C ASP A 2 3.03 19.59 31.11
N MET A 3 3.90 18.93 30.36
CA MET A 3 3.54 18.09 29.22
C MET A 3 4.37 16.82 29.26
N LYS A 4 3.74 15.68 29.00
CA LYS A 4 4.41 14.41 28.84
C LYS A 4 4.30 13.87 27.41
N PHE A 5 5.23 13.02 26.99
CA PHE A 5 5.20 12.36 25.69
C PHE A 5 5.50 10.87 25.82
N SER A 6 4.68 10.02 25.19
CA SER A 6 4.95 8.58 25.08
C SER A 6 5.56 8.28 23.69
N PRO A 7 6.84 7.85 23.62
CA PRO A 7 7.43 7.40 22.36
C PRO A 7 6.75 6.18 21.75
N THR A 8 6.21 5.26 22.58
CA THR A 8 5.50 4.07 22.06
C THR A 8 4.17 4.44 21.42
N LYS A 9 3.44 5.41 21.97
CA LYS A 9 2.15 5.86 21.41
C LYS A 9 2.28 6.98 20.39
N GLY A 10 3.42 7.69 20.40
CA GLY A 10 3.62 8.91 19.60
C GLY A 10 2.68 10.05 20.00
N GLN A 11 2.29 10.13 21.28
CA GLN A 11 1.25 11.03 21.76
C GLN A 11 1.73 11.88 22.94
N PHE A 12 1.18 13.10 23.01
CA PHE A 12 1.38 14.06 24.09
C PHE A 12 0.27 13.94 25.13
N TYR A 13 0.64 14.06 26.41
CA TYR A 13 -0.22 13.95 27.59
C TYR A 13 -0.01 15.19 28.47
N PRO A 14 -0.79 16.27 28.25
CA PRO A 14 -0.74 17.43 29.13
C PRO A 14 -1.19 17.12 30.57
N ASP A 15 -0.39 17.50 31.57
CA ASP A 15 -0.56 17.06 32.97
C ASP A 15 -1.80 17.66 33.66
N ASP A 16 -2.38 18.73 33.10
CA ASP A 16 -3.59 19.37 33.59
C ASP A 16 -4.87 18.61 33.23
N PHE A 17 -4.78 17.54 32.43
CA PHE A 17 -5.89 16.65 32.13
C PHE A 17 -5.99 15.49 33.13
N GLY A 18 -7.20 15.26 33.65
CA GLY A 18 -7.53 14.17 34.57
C GLY A 18 -7.61 12.79 33.90
N TYR A 19 -6.50 12.30 33.36
CA TYR A 19 -6.43 10.95 32.77
C TYR A 19 -6.73 9.88 33.81
N ARG A 20 -7.32 8.75 33.37
CA ARG A 20 -7.39 7.58 34.25
C ARG A 20 -6.00 6.98 34.37
N LYS A 21 -5.74 6.30 35.50
CA LYS A 21 -4.43 5.71 35.81
C LYS A 21 -3.86 4.81 34.71
N ASN A 22 -4.72 4.14 33.93
CA ASN A 22 -4.29 3.23 32.87
C ASN A 22 -4.29 3.86 31.46
N ASP A 23 -4.66 5.13 31.33
CA ASP A 23 -4.70 5.84 30.05
C ASP A 23 -3.34 6.48 29.71
N ILE A 24 -2.50 6.72 30.73
CA ILE A 24 -1.14 7.22 30.56
C ILE A 24 -0.20 6.01 30.46
N PRO A 25 0.57 5.87 29.37
CA PRO A 25 1.61 4.84 29.24
C PRO A 25 2.73 4.98 30.27
N ASP A 26 3.35 3.87 30.66
CA ASP A 26 4.49 3.89 31.61
C ASP A 26 5.78 4.49 31.01
N ASP A 27 5.86 4.62 29.68
CA ASP A 27 7.04 5.11 28.95
C ASP A 27 7.04 6.63 28.73
N VAL A 28 6.15 7.36 29.40
CA VAL A 28 6.09 8.82 29.27
C VAL A 28 7.34 9.51 29.80
N ILE A 29 7.78 10.52 29.06
CA ILE A 29 8.85 11.44 29.46
C ILE A 29 8.31 12.85 29.59
N ASP A 30 8.91 13.67 30.45
CA ASP A 30 8.61 15.10 30.52
C ASP A 30 9.10 15.80 29.26
N VAL A 31 8.31 16.76 28.78
CA VAL A 31 8.57 17.49 27.53
C VAL A 31 8.84 18.95 27.87
N PHE A 32 9.99 19.46 27.44
CA PHE A 32 10.29 20.87 27.53
C PHE A 32 9.44 21.68 26.55
N GLU A 33 9.09 22.91 26.92
CA GLU A 33 8.22 23.77 26.10
C GLU A 33 8.82 24.04 24.71
N GLU A 34 10.14 24.15 24.61
CA GLU A 34 10.86 24.28 23.34
C GLU A 34 10.69 23.04 22.44
N ASP A 35 10.81 21.84 23.01
CA ASP A 35 10.68 20.57 22.28
C ASP A 35 9.22 20.36 21.84
N PHE A 36 8.25 20.73 22.67
CA PHE A 36 6.83 20.71 22.31
C PHE A 36 6.53 21.69 21.17
N THR A 37 7.06 22.91 21.25
CA THR A 37 6.89 23.93 20.20
C THR A 37 7.48 23.46 18.88
N ALA A 38 8.68 22.89 18.90
CA ALA A 38 9.32 22.30 17.72
C ALA A 38 8.49 21.14 17.16
N ALA A 39 7.98 20.25 18.03
CA ALA A 39 7.13 19.14 17.64
C ALA A 39 5.82 19.59 16.97
N MET A 40 5.21 20.67 17.43
CA MET A 40 3.99 21.24 16.84
C MET A 40 4.26 21.99 15.53
N ALA A 41 5.48 22.50 15.34
CA ALA A 41 5.91 23.20 14.12
C ALA A 41 6.51 22.27 13.03
N ARG A 42 6.56 20.95 13.27
CA ARG A 42 7.15 19.97 12.34
C ARG A 42 6.44 19.94 10.99
N GLN A 43 7.16 19.55 9.93
CA GLN A 43 6.57 19.41 8.61
C GLN A 43 5.66 18.18 8.53
N PRO A 44 4.65 18.16 7.63
CA PRO A 44 3.88 16.96 7.36
C PRO A 44 4.79 15.77 6.98
N GLY A 45 4.65 14.66 7.70
CA GLY A 45 5.46 13.46 7.49
C GLY A 45 6.70 13.36 8.40
N ASP A 46 7.11 14.45 9.04
CA ASP A 46 8.16 14.40 10.06
C ASP A 46 7.73 13.55 11.25
N LEU A 47 8.69 12.83 11.80
CA LEU A 47 8.49 11.90 12.91
C LEU A 47 8.89 12.55 14.22
N LEU A 48 8.23 12.13 15.30
CA LEU A 48 8.70 12.41 16.65
C LEU A 48 9.47 11.22 17.17
N SER A 49 10.59 11.48 17.82
CA SER A 49 11.40 10.47 18.48
C SER A 49 11.94 11.01 19.80
N VAL A 50 12.59 10.15 20.57
CA VAL A 50 13.25 10.53 21.82
C VAL A 50 14.73 10.26 21.69
N LYS A 51 15.56 11.30 21.86
CA LYS A 51 17.01 11.20 21.95
C LYS A 51 17.48 11.89 23.20
N ASP A 52 18.31 11.21 23.99
CA ASP A 52 18.86 11.71 25.24
C ASP A 52 17.79 12.26 26.21
N GLY A 53 16.65 11.58 26.28
CA GLY A 53 15.52 11.95 27.13
C GLY A 53 14.73 13.18 26.67
N ARG A 54 14.97 13.68 25.46
CA ARG A 54 14.26 14.82 24.87
C ARG A 54 13.49 14.44 23.62
N VAL A 55 12.35 15.09 23.42
CA VAL A 55 11.56 14.92 22.20
C VAL A 55 12.25 15.65 21.06
N VAL A 56 12.54 14.94 19.98
CA VAL A 56 13.19 15.49 18.79
C VAL A 56 12.33 15.25 17.55
N VAL A 57 12.32 16.22 16.65
CA VAL A 57 11.74 16.08 15.31
C VAL A 57 12.79 15.44 14.42
N LEU A 58 12.44 14.30 13.82
CA LEU A 58 13.21 13.67 12.76
C LEU A 58 12.55 14.01 11.42
N PRO A 59 13.34 14.32 10.38
CA PRO A 59 12.79 14.54 9.06
C PRO A 59 12.03 13.29 8.60
N ALA A 60 10.99 13.49 7.82
CA ALA A 60 10.31 12.40 7.13
C ALA A 60 11.34 11.48 6.45
N PRO A 61 11.21 10.15 6.58
CA PRO A 61 12.12 9.24 5.91
C PRO A 61 12.07 9.47 4.40
N GLU A 62 13.22 9.38 3.73
CA GLU A 62 13.27 9.43 2.28
C GLU A 62 12.41 8.30 1.71
N VAL A 63 11.45 8.67 0.86
CA VAL A 63 10.61 7.70 0.15
C VAL A 63 11.28 7.42 -1.18
N ASP A 64 11.62 6.15 -1.41
CA ASP A 64 11.96 5.69 -2.76
C ASP A 64 10.68 5.74 -3.63
N LEU A 65 10.53 6.83 -4.38
CA LEU A 65 9.36 7.06 -5.22
C LEU A 65 9.26 6.03 -6.34
N ILE A 66 10.40 5.50 -6.82
CA ILE A 66 10.45 4.47 -7.87
C ILE A 66 9.89 3.17 -7.29
N GLU A 67 10.40 2.74 -6.13
CA GLU A 67 9.92 1.52 -5.49
C GLU A 67 8.46 1.64 -5.02
N ARG A 68 8.04 2.83 -4.55
CA ARG A 68 6.62 3.08 -4.23
C ARG A 68 5.73 2.93 -5.45
N SER A 69 6.13 3.49 -6.59
CA SER A 69 5.40 3.33 -7.86
C SER A 69 5.39 1.85 -8.28
N ALA A 70 6.53 1.17 -8.23
CA ALA A 70 6.65 -0.25 -8.51
C ALA A 70 5.73 -1.12 -7.64
N ALA A 71 5.62 -0.81 -6.34
CA ALA A 71 4.73 -1.53 -5.43
C ALA A 71 3.25 -1.38 -5.83
N LEU A 72 2.82 -0.17 -6.20
CA LEU A 72 1.47 0.08 -6.70
C LEU A 72 1.18 -0.68 -7.99
N GLU A 73 2.15 -0.74 -8.91
CA GLU A 73 1.99 -1.47 -10.17
C GLU A 73 1.99 -2.99 -10.01
N ARG A 74 2.82 -3.53 -9.09
CA ARG A 74 2.74 -4.95 -8.71
C ARG A 74 1.39 -5.29 -8.11
N PHE A 75 0.83 -4.41 -7.29
CA PHE A 75 -0.52 -4.57 -6.74
C PHE A 75 -1.58 -4.57 -7.85
N TRP A 76 -1.56 -3.57 -8.75
CA TRP A 76 -2.48 -3.49 -9.89
C TRP A 76 -2.42 -4.75 -10.77
N ARG A 77 -1.21 -5.19 -11.14
CA ARG A 77 -0.98 -6.44 -11.89
C ARG A 77 -1.62 -7.63 -11.19
N SER A 78 -1.42 -7.74 -9.88
CA SER A 78 -1.92 -8.86 -9.08
C SER A 78 -3.46 -8.87 -9.04
N GLN A 79 -4.10 -7.70 -8.93
CA GLN A 79 -5.55 -7.57 -9.04
C GLN A 79 -6.06 -7.99 -10.42
N ARG A 80 -5.35 -7.61 -11.49
CA ARG A 80 -5.76 -7.96 -12.86
C ARG A 80 -5.67 -9.45 -13.16
N LEU A 81 -4.65 -10.12 -12.59
CA LEU A 81 -4.55 -11.58 -12.62
C LEU A 81 -5.70 -12.22 -11.81
N LEU A 82 -5.92 -11.77 -10.57
CA LEU A 82 -6.97 -12.31 -9.71
C LEU A 82 -8.36 -12.24 -10.36
N LEU A 83 -8.72 -11.08 -10.93
CA LEU A 83 -10.01 -10.86 -11.60
C LEU A 83 -10.25 -11.83 -12.77
N THR A 84 -9.19 -12.30 -13.41
CA THR A 84 -9.29 -13.16 -14.59
C THR A 84 -9.10 -14.65 -14.30
N ASP A 85 -8.81 -15.03 -13.05
CA ASP A 85 -8.55 -16.43 -12.67
C ASP A 85 -9.78 -17.32 -12.87
N ALA A 86 -10.96 -16.87 -12.44
CA ALA A 86 -12.20 -17.64 -12.56
C ALA A 86 -12.57 -17.94 -14.02
N ALA A 87 -12.34 -17.00 -14.94
CA ALA A 87 -12.58 -17.20 -16.36
C ALA A 87 -11.65 -18.27 -16.97
N VAL A 88 -10.39 -18.31 -16.52
CA VAL A 88 -9.43 -19.35 -16.96
C VAL A 88 -9.79 -20.71 -16.40
N ILE A 89 -10.17 -20.78 -15.12
CA ILE A 89 -10.59 -22.04 -14.47
C ILE A 89 -11.82 -22.58 -15.18
N ARG A 90 -12.88 -21.78 -15.31
CA ARG A 90 -14.12 -22.17 -16.00
C ARG A 90 -13.87 -22.69 -17.41
N HIS A 91 -13.04 -21.99 -18.19
CA HIS A 91 -12.74 -22.42 -19.55
C HIS A 91 -12.04 -23.79 -19.60
N ARG A 92 -11.18 -24.11 -18.63
CA ARG A 92 -10.55 -25.43 -18.53
C ARG A 92 -11.56 -26.50 -18.15
N ASP A 93 -12.40 -26.22 -17.17
CA ASP A 93 -13.47 -27.14 -16.73
C ASP A 93 -14.42 -27.46 -17.90
N GLU A 94 -14.87 -26.45 -18.65
CA GLU A 94 -15.72 -26.61 -19.83
C GLU A 94 -15.07 -27.43 -20.96
N GLN A 95 -13.75 -27.26 -21.16
CA GLN A 95 -12.99 -28.08 -22.11
C GLN A 95 -12.90 -29.54 -21.68
N GLU A 96 -12.67 -29.80 -20.38
CA GLU A 96 -12.61 -31.14 -19.81
C GLU A 96 -13.96 -31.86 -19.85
N GLU A 97 -15.06 -31.12 -19.67
CA GLU A 97 -16.43 -31.62 -19.84
C GLU A 97 -16.78 -31.93 -21.30
N GLY A 98 -16.02 -31.41 -22.27
CA GLY A 98 -16.25 -31.60 -23.71
C GLY A 98 -17.45 -30.84 -24.26
N GLY A 99 -17.95 -29.84 -23.52
CA GLY A 99 -19.07 -28.99 -23.88
C GLY A 99 -18.67 -27.78 -24.72
N GLN A 100 -19.64 -26.91 -25.01
CA GLN A 100 -19.35 -25.60 -25.59
C GLN A 100 -18.80 -24.67 -24.49
N THR A 101 -17.66 -24.03 -24.75
CA THR A 101 -17.05 -23.09 -23.82
C THR A 101 -17.76 -21.73 -23.82
N THR A 102 -17.79 -21.05 -22.67
CA THR A 102 -18.33 -19.69 -22.53
C THR A 102 -17.50 -18.69 -23.34
N LEU A 103 -16.16 -18.82 -23.28
CA LEU A 103 -15.25 -18.03 -24.11
C LEU A 103 -14.98 -18.74 -25.43
N SER A 104 -14.92 -17.98 -26.53
CA SER A 104 -14.39 -18.53 -27.78
C SER A 104 -12.90 -18.88 -27.64
N MET A 105 -12.39 -19.74 -28.53
CA MET A 105 -10.97 -20.07 -28.56
C MET A 105 -10.09 -18.82 -28.75
N GLU A 106 -10.52 -17.89 -29.60
CA GLU A 106 -9.81 -16.62 -29.84
C GLU A 106 -9.78 -15.74 -28.58
N GLN A 107 -10.91 -15.60 -27.88
CA GLN A 107 -10.98 -14.87 -26.61
C GLN A 107 -10.08 -15.53 -25.56
N TYR A 108 -10.10 -16.85 -25.45
CA TYR A 108 -9.24 -17.54 -24.49
C TYR A 108 -7.74 -17.36 -24.79
N ILE A 109 -7.33 -17.40 -26.07
CA ILE A 109 -5.95 -17.10 -26.48
C ILE A 109 -5.57 -15.67 -26.10
N GLN A 110 -6.44 -14.69 -26.39
CA GLN A 110 -6.20 -13.29 -26.05
C GLN A 110 -6.07 -13.10 -24.53
N LEU A 111 -6.92 -13.77 -23.74
CA LEU A 111 -6.84 -13.74 -22.27
C LEU A 111 -5.51 -14.29 -21.75
N GLN A 112 -5.08 -15.44 -22.28
CA GLN A 112 -3.82 -16.05 -21.85
C GLN A 112 -2.61 -15.22 -22.27
N SER A 113 -2.66 -14.57 -23.43
CA SER A 113 -1.62 -13.62 -23.87
C SER A 113 -1.56 -12.39 -22.97
N PHE A 114 -2.71 -11.78 -22.67
CA PHE A 114 -2.82 -10.66 -21.73
C PHE A 114 -2.28 -11.02 -20.34
N ARG A 115 -2.68 -12.16 -19.78
CA ARG A 115 -2.20 -12.63 -18.47
C ARG A 115 -0.70 -12.94 -18.45
N ARG A 116 -0.14 -13.38 -19.57
CA ARG A 116 1.32 -13.56 -19.71
C ARG A 116 2.04 -12.21 -19.72
N ALA A 117 1.57 -11.28 -20.54
CA ALA A 117 2.13 -9.92 -20.59
C ALA A 117 2.11 -9.25 -19.21
N LEU A 118 1.05 -9.44 -18.41
CA LEU A 118 0.99 -8.98 -17.03
C LEU A 118 2.09 -9.58 -16.14
N ARG A 119 2.38 -10.88 -16.26
CA ARG A 119 3.42 -11.55 -15.46
C ARG A 119 4.82 -11.10 -15.85
N ASP A 120 5.05 -10.90 -17.14
CA ASP A 120 6.36 -10.54 -17.69
C ASP A 120 6.67 -9.05 -17.50
N TRP A 121 5.64 -8.20 -17.36
CA TRP A 121 5.80 -6.75 -17.30
C TRP A 121 6.76 -6.24 -16.21
N PRO A 122 6.78 -6.76 -14.96
CA PRO A 122 7.74 -6.32 -13.95
C PRO A 122 9.21 -6.64 -14.25
N GLU A 123 9.46 -7.56 -15.18
CA GLU A 123 10.81 -7.91 -15.67
C GLU A 123 11.16 -7.13 -16.95
N SER A 124 10.22 -6.35 -17.49
CA SER A 124 10.45 -5.49 -18.65
C SER A 124 11.17 -4.20 -18.26
N GLY A 125 11.89 -3.60 -19.22
CA GLY A 125 12.64 -2.36 -18.99
C GLY A 125 11.78 -1.12 -18.73
N ASP A 126 10.49 -1.18 -19.08
CA ASP A 126 9.57 -0.03 -18.97
C ASP A 126 8.73 -0.06 -17.68
N PHE A 127 8.92 -1.07 -16.82
CA PHE A 127 8.28 -1.08 -15.51
C PHE A 127 8.91 -0.02 -14.59
N PRO A 128 8.13 0.77 -13.81
CA PRO A 128 6.69 0.70 -13.55
C PRO A 128 5.84 1.75 -14.31
N LEU A 129 6.22 2.12 -15.54
CA LEU A 129 5.54 3.20 -16.27
C LEU A 129 4.10 2.81 -16.64
N ILE A 130 3.14 3.63 -16.21
CA ILE A 130 1.70 3.38 -16.41
C ILE A 130 1.32 3.21 -17.89
N ASP A 131 1.97 3.96 -18.79
CA ASP A 131 1.72 3.94 -20.23
C ASP A 131 2.16 2.62 -20.88
N HIS A 132 2.97 1.83 -20.18
CA HIS A 132 3.47 0.52 -20.62
C HIS A 132 2.71 -0.64 -19.98
N ARG A 133 1.62 -0.38 -19.26
CA ARG A 133 0.73 -1.44 -18.77
C ARG A 133 0.20 -2.27 -19.94
N PRO A 134 0.20 -3.61 -19.83
CA PRO A 134 -0.46 -4.45 -20.81
C PRO A 134 -1.91 -4.04 -21.03
N SER A 135 -2.31 -3.88 -22.29
CA SER A 135 -3.69 -3.53 -22.65
C SER A 135 -4.60 -4.75 -22.54
N ALA A 136 -5.73 -4.60 -21.86
CA ALA A 136 -6.75 -5.64 -21.78
C ALA A 136 -7.52 -5.73 -23.10
N PRO A 137 -7.94 -6.93 -23.55
CA PRO A 137 -8.87 -7.06 -24.66
C PRO A 137 -10.23 -6.39 -24.34
N ASP A 138 -10.85 -5.76 -25.33
CA ASP A 138 -12.09 -4.98 -25.14
C ASP A 138 -13.24 -5.82 -24.54
N TRP A 139 -13.41 -7.05 -25.02
CA TRP A 139 -14.45 -7.98 -24.55
C TRP A 139 -14.25 -8.43 -23.09
N LEU A 140 -13.04 -8.27 -22.53
CA LEU A 140 -12.74 -8.77 -21.19
C LEU A 140 -13.55 -8.02 -20.12
N ALA A 141 -13.90 -6.76 -20.36
CA ALA A 141 -14.73 -5.99 -19.44
C ALA A 141 -16.11 -6.63 -19.22
N ASP A 142 -16.68 -7.24 -20.25
CA ASP A 142 -17.99 -7.89 -20.21
C ASP A 142 -17.97 -9.22 -19.44
N GLN A 143 -16.79 -9.82 -19.25
CA GLN A 143 -16.59 -11.09 -18.53
C GLN A 143 -16.25 -10.90 -17.05
N LEU A 144 -16.03 -9.65 -16.61
CA LEU A 144 -15.67 -9.28 -15.24
C LEU A 144 -16.84 -8.68 -14.44
N GLN A 145 -18.04 -8.63 -15.04
CA GLN A 145 -19.30 -8.26 -14.36
C GLN A 145 -19.94 -9.48 -13.68
#